data_AF-A0A3D4NLM7-F1
#
_entry.id   AF-A0A3D4NLM7-F1
#
_cell.length_a   1.000
_cell.length_b   1.000
_cell.length_c   1.000
_cell.angle_alpha   90.00
_cell.angle_beta   90.00
_cell.angle_gamma   90.00
#
_symmetry.space_group_name_H-M   'P 1'
#
loop_
_entity.id
_entity.type
_entity.pdbx_description
1 polymer ?
#
loop_
_entity_poly.entity_id
_entity_poly.type
_entity_poly.pdbx_seq_one_letter_code
_entity_poly.pdbx_strand_id
1 'polypeptide(L)' 'RYCINSAALRFVHRDDMAAEGYGAYLDQVEEVQ' A
#
# COMPACT_ATOMS: atom_id res chain seq x y z
N ARG A 1 -10.84 15.14 4.50
CA ARG A 1 -9.64 15.41 3.68
C ARG A 1 -8.44 15.46 4.61
N TYR A 2 -7.56 14.47 4.54
CA TYR A 2 -6.35 14.44 5.34
C TYR A 2 -5.19 14.99 4.51
N CYS A 3 -4.47 15.96 5.04
CA CYS A 3 -3.31 16.57 4.36
C CYS A 3 -2.06 15.80 4.79
N ILE A 4 -1.60 14.87 3.95
CA ILE A 4 -0.43 14.03 4.23
C ILE A 4 0.70 14.45 3.31
N ASN A 5 1.92 14.53 3.85
CA ASN A 5 3.10 14.90 3.08
C ASN A 5 3.60 13.71 2.25
N SER A 6 3.90 13.93 0.97
CA SER A 6 4.38 12.85 0.08
C SER A 6 5.78 12.33 0.43
N ALA A 7 6.66 13.17 0.98
CA ALA A 7 7.99 12.74 1.45
C ALA A 7 7.92 11.84 2.69
N ALA A 8 6.78 11.78 3.38
CA ALA A 8 6.55 10.86 4.49
C ALA A 8 5.97 9.50 4.04
N LEU A 9 5.67 9.32 2.75
CA LEU A 9 5.07 8.11 2.20
C LEU A 9 5.99 7.43 1.19
N ARG A 10 5.90 6.10 1.12
CA ARG A 10 6.52 5.29 0.08
C ARG A 10 5.44 4.45 -0.59
N PHE A 11 5.47 4.41 -1.92
CA PHE A 11 4.59 3.53 -2.69
C PHE A 11 5.11 2.09 -2.65
N VAL A 12 4.21 1.14 -2.39
CA VAL A 12 4.45 -0.31 -2.47
C VAL A 12 3.41 -0.87 -3.44
N HIS A 13 3.86 -1.52 -4.50
CA HIS A 13 2.94 -2.15 -5.43
C HIS A 13 2.27 -3.36 -4.77
N ARG A 14 0.98 -3.60 -5.05
CA ARG A 14 0.20 -4.66 -4.40
C ARG A 14 0.89 -6.02 -4.48
N ASP A 15 1.41 -6.35 -5.66
CA ASP A 15 2.07 -7.65 -5.91
C ASP A 15 3.36 -7.82 -5.09
N ASP A 16 4.00 -6.71 -4.70
CA ASP A 16 5.22 -6.71 -3.88
C ASP A 16 4.91 -6.69 -2.37
N MET A 17 3.68 -6.37 -1.96
CA MET A 17 3.32 -6.23 -0.55
C MET A 17 3.59 -7.51 0.25
N ALA A 18 3.30 -8.69 -0.30
CA ALA A 18 3.56 -9.95 0.40
C ALA A 18 5.07 -10.20 0.60
N ALA A 19 5.87 -9.93 -0.44
CA ALA A 19 7.32 -10.10 -0.41
C ALA A 19 8.00 -9.11 0.54
N GLU A 20 7.46 -7.89 0.65
CA GLU A 20 7.94 -6.86 1.59
C GLU A 20 7.40 -7.04 3.03
N GLY A 21 6.60 -8.07 3.29
CA GLY A 21 6.08 -8.39 4.63
C GLY A 21 4.77 -7.69 5.02
N TYR A 22 4.14 -6.97 4.08
CA TYR A 22 2.85 -6.31 4.23
C TYR A 22 1.66 -7.21 3.83
N GLY A 23 1.84 -8.53 3.73
CA GLY A 23 0.79 -9.47 3.31
C GLY A 23 -0.48 -9.45 4.17
N ALA A 24 -0.38 -9.05 5.44
CA ALA A 24 -1.50 -8.92 6.36
C ALA A 24 -2.51 -7.80 6.00
N TYR A 25 -2.16 -6.93 5.05
CA TYR A 25 -2.99 -5.81 4.62
C TYR A 25 -3.57 -6.00 3.20
N LEU A 26 -3.32 -7.14 2.56
CA LEU A 26 -3.78 -7.40 1.18
C LEU A 26 -5.30 -7.42 1.06
N ASP A 27 -6.02 -7.77 2.12
CA ASP A 27 -7.49 -7.77 2.19
C ASP A 27 -8.08 -6.35 2.28
N GLN A 28 -7.27 -5.35 2.61
CA GLN A 28 -7.66 -3.94 2.71
C GLN A 28 -7.41 -3.16 1.42
N VAL A 29 -6.77 -3.78 0.41
CA VAL A 29 -6.44 -3.16 -0.87
C VAL A 29 -7.26 -3.80 -1.97
N GLU A 30 -8.16 -3.03 -2.58
CA GLU A 30 -9.00 -3.47 -3.69
C GLU A 30 -8.17 -3.62 -4.98
N GLU A 31 -8.50 -4.62 -5.81
CA GLU A 31 -8.01 -4.68 -7.19
C GLU A 31 -8.77 -3.66 -8.04
N VAL A 32 -8.03 -2.75 -8.66
CA VAL A 32 -8.58 -1.80 -9.62
C VAL A 32 -8.50 -2.45 -11.01
N GLN A 33 -9.65 -2.52 -11.71
CA GLN A 33 -9.75 -2.97 -13.11
C GLN A 33 -9.33 -1.90 -14.10
#